data_AF-A0A5N9BXQ2-F1
#
_entry.id   AF-A0A5N9BXQ2-F1
#
_cell.length_a   1.000
_cell.length_b   1.000
_cell.length_c   1.000
_cell.angle_alpha   90.00
_cell.angle_beta   90.00
_cell.angle_gamma   90.00
#
_symmetry.space_group_name_H-M   'P 1'
#
loop_
_entity.id
_entity.type
_entity.pdbx_description
1 polymer ?
#
loop_
_entity_poly.entity_id
_entity_poly.type
_entity_poly.pdbx_seq_one_letter_code
_entity_poly.pdbx_strand_id
1 'polypeptide(L)'
;MLMWVFLGSDCMFFATLIATYLVYKGKSLSGPMPIDVFSIPVTTVSTFVLLMSSMSMVLAYAALRKGSLKGYRAWMLSTVILGSTFLGFQTFEFYEFANHHVHIDCINPGELTDYEQGLFDKNCKDGVDYYDAQHGLTPKTNLFGTTFFVLTGLHGTHVTIGVIWLFSLFLYSFKKGGVTPERDLDTDLAALYWHFVDIVWIVIFAVVYLFGVFEGFPS
;
A
#
# COMPACT_ATOMS: atom_id res chain seq x y z
N MET A 1 3.81 26.71 -7.86
CA MET A 1 4.49 26.96 -6.57
C MET A 1 3.76 26.36 -5.38
N LEU A 2 2.45 26.62 -5.20
CA LEU A 2 1.68 26.03 -4.09
C LEU A 2 1.72 24.50 -4.06
N MET A 3 1.62 23.84 -5.22
CA MET A 3 1.70 22.37 -5.32
C MET A 3 3.01 21.80 -4.79
N TRP A 4 4.15 22.39 -5.13
CA TRP A 4 5.46 21.92 -4.68
C TRP A 4 5.63 22.05 -3.17
N VAL A 5 5.06 23.11 -2.57
CA VAL A 5 5.05 23.28 -1.12
C VAL A 5 4.17 22.22 -0.45
N PHE A 6 2.99 21.95 -1.01
CA PHE A 6 2.09 20.88 -0.55
C PHE A 6 2.77 19.51 -0.61
N LEU A 7 3.37 19.14 -1.75
CA LEU A 7 4.11 17.88 -1.91
C LEU A 7 5.32 17.79 -0.97
N GLY A 8 6.02 18.90 -0.75
CA GLY A 8 7.12 18.96 0.21
C GLY A 8 6.66 18.69 1.64
N SER A 9 5.50 19.25 2.04
CA SER A 9 4.88 18.98 3.34
C SER A 9 4.47 17.51 3.48
N ASP A 10 3.82 16.92 2.47
CA ASP A 10 3.42 15.51 2.48
C ASP A 10 4.64 14.58 2.53
N CYS A 11 5.74 14.94 1.86
CA CYS A 11 6.99 14.22 1.93
C CYS A 11 7.54 14.16 3.37
N MET A 12 7.56 15.30 4.08
CA MET A 12 7.99 15.33 5.49
C MET A 12 7.03 14.58 6.41
N PHE A 13 5.73 14.63 6.13
CA PHE A 13 4.71 13.89 6.85
C PHE A 13 4.94 12.38 6.75
N PHE A 14 5.08 11.83 5.54
CA PHE A 14 5.36 10.41 5.33
C PHE A 14 6.74 10.00 5.86
N ALA A 15 7.76 10.85 5.72
CA ALA A 15 9.09 10.59 6.28
C ALA A 15 9.05 10.39 7.80
N THR A 16 8.22 11.18 8.50
CA THR A 16 8.04 11.06 9.95
C THR A 16 7.34 9.74 10.33
N LEU A 17 6.33 9.32 9.57
CA LEU A 17 5.65 8.04 9.78
C LEU A 17 6.58 6.83 9.52
N ILE A 18 7.39 6.90 8.47
CA ILE A 18 8.41 5.89 8.15
C ILE A 18 9.48 5.82 9.25
N ALA A 19 9.97 6.98 9.72
CA ALA A 19 10.92 7.04 10.82
C ALA A 19 10.33 6.45 12.11
N THR A 20 9.06 6.75 12.39
CA THR A 20 8.32 6.17 13.53
C THR A 20 8.25 4.64 13.42
N TYR A 21 7.89 4.11 12.25
CA TYR A 21 7.88 2.66 12.00
C TYR A 21 9.26 2.03 12.25
N LEU A 22 10.34 2.64 11.74
CA LEU A 22 11.71 2.15 11.94
C LEU A 22 12.15 2.14 13.40
N VAL A 23 11.81 3.17 14.19
CA VAL A 23 12.16 3.25 15.61
C VAL A 23 11.44 2.20 16.46
N TYR A 24 10.24 1.80 16.05
CA TYR A 24 9.42 0.78 16.72
C TYR A 24 9.56 -0.62 16.12
N LYS A 25 10.28 -0.78 15.01
CA LYS A 25 10.59 -2.08 14.42
C LYS A 25 11.29 -2.96 15.46
N GLY A 26 10.83 -4.21 15.62
CA GLY A 26 11.41 -5.18 16.56
C GLY A 26 11.11 -4.90 18.04
N LYS A 27 10.35 -3.86 18.38
CA LYS A 27 9.94 -3.56 19.78
C LYS A 27 8.54 -4.07 20.13
N SER A 28 7.91 -4.85 19.25
CA SER A 28 6.61 -5.45 19.53
C SER A 28 6.76 -6.55 20.57
N LEU A 29 6.06 -6.41 21.70
CA LEU A 29 6.09 -7.38 22.80
C LEU A 29 5.15 -8.58 22.56
N SER A 30 4.28 -8.50 21.55
CA SER A 30 3.29 -9.51 21.21
C SER A 30 3.11 -9.63 19.69
N GLY A 31 3.07 -10.86 19.19
CA GLY A 31 2.79 -11.15 17.78
C GLY A 31 1.34 -10.85 17.38
N PRO A 32 0.98 -11.01 16.10
CA PRO A 32 1.82 -11.56 15.02
C PRO A 32 2.87 -10.57 14.49
N MET A 33 4.01 -11.09 14.00
CA MET A 33 5.16 -10.33 13.50
C MET A 33 5.08 -10.10 11.97
N PRO A 34 5.88 -9.19 11.38
CA PRO A 34 5.84 -8.92 9.94
C PRO A 34 6.01 -10.15 9.05
N ILE A 35 6.87 -11.09 9.47
CA ILE A 35 7.15 -12.34 8.73
C ILE A 35 5.96 -13.30 8.67
N ASP A 36 5.08 -13.24 9.67
CA ASP A 36 3.92 -14.16 9.78
C ASP A 36 2.74 -13.70 8.91
N VAL A 37 2.69 -12.39 8.61
CA VAL A 37 1.51 -11.75 8.04
C VAL A 37 1.73 -11.30 6.60
N PHE A 38 2.94 -10.90 6.22
CA PHE A 38 3.18 -10.28 4.91
C PHE A 38 3.30 -11.27 3.76
N SER A 39 2.49 -11.05 2.71
CA SER A 39 2.54 -11.81 1.46
C SER A 39 3.35 -11.07 0.38
N ILE A 40 4.65 -11.40 0.29
CA ILE A 40 5.58 -10.79 -0.69
C ILE A 40 5.10 -10.93 -2.15
N PRO A 41 4.54 -12.07 -2.61
CA PRO A 41 4.09 -12.21 -3.99
C PRO A 41 2.96 -11.23 -4.34
N VAL A 42 1.95 -11.10 -3.47
CA VAL A 42 0.81 -10.20 -3.71
C VAL A 42 1.26 -8.74 -3.73
N THR A 43 2.12 -8.35 -2.78
CA THR A 43 2.64 -6.98 -2.69
C THR A 43 3.55 -6.61 -3.85
N THR A 44 4.29 -7.57 -4.40
CA THR A 44 5.17 -7.35 -5.55
C THR A 44 4.34 -7.11 -6.81
N VAL A 45 3.26 -7.89 -6.99
CA VAL A 45 2.32 -7.70 -8.11
C VAL A 45 1.59 -6.37 -7.99
N SER A 46 1.11 -5.99 -6.80
CA SER A 46 0.44 -4.69 -6.60
C SER A 46 1.38 -3.52 -6.90
N THR A 47 2.64 -3.62 -6.46
CA THR A 47 3.67 -2.61 -6.77
C THR A 47 3.95 -2.52 -8.27
N PHE A 48 4.05 -3.64 -8.97
CA PHE A 48 4.20 -3.64 -10.44
C PHE A 48 3.01 -2.97 -11.14
N VAL A 49 1.78 -3.23 -10.69
CA VAL A 49 0.57 -2.59 -11.20
C VAL A 49 0.62 -1.07 -11.01
N LEU A 50 1.11 -0.60 -9.85
CA LEU A 50 1.25 0.83 -9.57
C LEU A 50 2.29 1.50 -10.48
N LEU A 51 3.45 0.87 -10.67
CA LEU A 51 4.49 1.37 -11.58
C LEU A 51 3.99 1.44 -13.03
N MET A 52 3.24 0.44 -13.48
CA MET A 52 2.59 0.46 -14.80
C MET A 52 1.54 1.56 -14.91
N SER A 53 0.84 1.88 -13.81
CA SER A 53 -0.07 3.03 -13.75
C SER A 53 0.68 4.34 -13.97
N SER A 54 1.84 4.51 -13.32
CA SER A 54 2.73 5.66 -13.50
C SER A 54 3.17 5.82 -14.96
N MET A 55 3.58 4.74 -15.62
CA MET A 55 3.91 4.75 -17.05
C MET A 55 2.70 5.15 -17.92
N SER A 56 1.52 4.62 -17.61
CA SER A 56 0.30 4.95 -18.36
C SER A 56 -0.09 6.43 -18.24
N MET A 57 0.17 7.07 -17.09
CA MET A 57 -0.01 8.51 -16.89
C MET A 57 0.90 9.33 -17.81
N VAL A 58 2.18 8.96 -17.92
CA VAL A 58 3.12 9.62 -18.83
C VAL A 58 2.66 9.51 -20.29
N LEU A 59 2.12 8.36 -20.68
CA LEU A 59 1.56 8.16 -22.02
C LEU A 59 0.28 8.98 -22.25
N ALA A 60 -0.56 9.15 -21.23
CA ALA A 60 -1.72 10.03 -21.27
C ALA A 60 -1.29 11.47 -21.52
N TYR A 61 -0.30 11.94 -20.77
CA TYR A 61 0.26 13.28 -20.93
C TYR A 61 0.88 13.47 -22.32
N ALA A 62 1.67 12.51 -22.81
CA ALA A 62 2.26 12.55 -24.14
C ALA A 62 1.20 12.59 -25.25
N ALA A 63 0.09 11.88 -25.09
CA ALA A 63 -1.03 11.91 -26.04
C ALA A 63 -1.74 13.27 -26.03
N LEU A 64 -1.88 13.90 -24.84
CA LEU A 64 -2.45 15.24 -24.70
C LEU A 64 -1.58 16.29 -25.39
N ARG A 65 -0.25 16.24 -25.20
CA ARG A 65 0.71 17.14 -25.86
C ARG A 65 0.72 16.99 -27.39
N LYS A 66 0.38 15.81 -27.91
CA LYS A 66 0.19 15.55 -29.36
C LYS A 66 -1.19 16.02 -29.88
N GLY A 67 -2.03 16.61 -29.04
CA GLY A 67 -3.40 17.03 -29.39
C GLY A 67 -4.39 15.87 -29.55
N SER A 68 -4.02 14.64 -29.20
CA SER A 68 -4.87 13.46 -29.34
C SER A 68 -5.69 13.22 -28.08
N LEU A 69 -6.90 13.80 -28.03
CA LEU A 69 -7.83 13.60 -26.92
C LEU A 69 -8.29 12.15 -26.77
N LYS A 70 -8.38 11.39 -27.87
CA LYS A 70 -8.72 9.96 -27.82
C LYS A 70 -7.61 9.16 -27.11
N GLY A 71 -6.35 9.45 -27.43
CA GLY A 71 -5.21 8.84 -26.77
C GLY A 71 -5.14 9.20 -25.30
N TYR A 72 -5.31 10.50 -24.98
CA TYR A 72 -5.36 10.97 -23.59
C TYR A 72 -6.43 10.22 -22.78
N ARG A 73 -7.66 10.12 -23.29
CA ARG A 73 -8.75 9.40 -22.60
C ARG A 73 -8.45 7.92 -22.39
N ALA A 74 -7.91 7.23 -23.40
CA ALA A 74 -7.60 5.82 -23.31
C ALA A 74 -6.53 5.53 -22.25
N TRP A 75 -5.44 6.30 -22.28
CA TRP A 75 -4.36 6.15 -21.30
C TRP A 75 -4.77 6.61 -19.91
N MET A 76 -5.56 7.67 -19.81
CA MET A 76 -6.06 8.15 -18.52
C MET A 76 -6.98 7.13 -17.84
N LEU A 77 -7.88 6.50 -18.62
CA LEU A 77 -8.71 5.42 -18.12
C LEU A 77 -7.87 4.21 -17.69
N SER A 78 -6.82 3.88 -18.43
CA SER A 78 -5.87 2.82 -18.04
C SER A 78 -5.23 3.12 -16.67
N THR A 79 -4.76 4.35 -16.45
CA THR A 79 -4.20 4.77 -15.15
C THR A 79 -5.21 4.62 -14.01
N VAL A 80 -6.45 5.06 -14.22
CA VAL A 80 -7.54 4.94 -13.23
C VAL A 80 -7.83 3.48 -12.90
N ILE A 81 -7.90 2.61 -13.91
CA ILE A 81 -8.13 1.17 -13.71
C ILE A 81 -6.98 0.55 -12.92
N LEU A 82 -5.73 0.78 -13.32
CA LEU A 82 -4.55 0.24 -12.64
C LEU A 82 -4.44 0.75 -11.19
N GLY A 83 -4.70 2.04 -10.96
CA GLY A 83 -4.74 2.62 -9.62
C GLY A 83 -5.86 2.05 -8.75
N SER A 84 -7.05 1.80 -9.33
CA SER A 84 -8.16 1.15 -8.64
C SER A 84 -7.86 -0.31 -8.31
N THR A 85 -7.20 -1.02 -9.22
CA THR A 85 -6.73 -2.40 -9.00
C THR A 85 -5.74 -2.46 -7.83
N PHE A 86 -4.80 -1.50 -7.76
CA PHE A 86 -3.89 -1.38 -6.63
C PHE A 86 -4.63 -1.20 -5.29
N LEU A 87 -5.64 -0.31 -5.23
CA LEU A 87 -6.48 -0.14 -4.03
C LEU A 87 -7.24 -1.41 -3.67
N GLY A 88 -7.67 -2.19 -4.67
CA GLY A 88 -8.28 -3.50 -4.49
C GLY A 88 -7.33 -4.49 -3.82
N PHE A 89 -6.08 -4.58 -4.29
CA PHE A 89 -5.04 -5.38 -3.65
C PHE A 89 -4.76 -4.93 -2.21
N GLN A 90 -4.65 -3.61 -1.98
CA GLN A 90 -4.42 -3.08 -0.63
C GLN A 90 -5.54 -3.45 0.35
N THR A 91 -6.79 -3.39 -0.12
CA THR A 91 -7.96 -3.75 0.68
C THR A 91 -7.97 -5.25 0.97
N PHE A 92 -7.63 -6.07 -0.03
CA PHE A 92 -7.50 -7.51 0.13
C PHE A 92 -6.42 -7.86 1.17
N GLU A 93 -5.24 -7.26 1.07
CA GLU A 93 -4.17 -7.45 2.06
C GLU A 93 -4.62 -7.06 3.47
N PHE A 94 -5.26 -5.89 3.64
CA PHE A 94 -5.76 -5.47 4.95
C PHE A 94 -6.81 -6.42 5.52
N TYR A 95 -7.68 -6.95 4.66
CA TYR A 95 -8.69 -7.93 5.07
C TYR A 95 -8.03 -9.25 5.50
N GLU A 96 -7.06 -9.73 4.72
CA GLU A 96 -6.31 -10.95 5.03
C GLU A 96 -5.56 -10.81 6.36
N PHE A 97 -4.92 -9.66 6.59
CA PHE A 97 -4.18 -9.38 7.82
C PHE A 97 -5.12 -9.26 9.03
N ALA A 98 -6.26 -8.58 8.86
CA ALA A 98 -7.24 -8.39 9.93
C ALA A 98 -8.01 -9.67 10.30
N ASN A 99 -8.05 -10.66 9.41
CA ASN A 99 -8.72 -11.94 9.65
C ASN A 99 -7.74 -13.12 9.67
N HIS A 100 -6.45 -12.87 9.89
CA HIS A 100 -5.45 -13.92 9.90
C HIS A 100 -5.79 -14.99 10.97
N HIS A 101 -5.92 -16.23 10.50
CA HIS A 101 -6.21 -17.40 11.33
C HIS A 101 -4.91 -18.10 11.70
N VAL A 102 -4.67 -18.24 13.00
CA VAL A 102 -3.54 -19.02 13.51
C VAL A 102 -4.05 -20.43 13.78
N HIS A 103 -3.62 -21.38 12.98
CA HIS A 103 -3.93 -22.80 13.15
C HIS A 103 -2.71 -23.52 13.73
N ILE A 104 -2.81 -23.98 14.95
CA ILE A 104 -1.75 -24.73 15.64
C ILE A 104 -2.18 -26.18 15.76
N ASP A 105 -1.42 -27.08 15.15
CA ASP A 105 -1.57 -28.52 15.34
C ASP A 105 -0.92 -28.91 16.68
N CYS A 106 -1.73 -29.39 17.63
CA CYS A 106 -1.25 -29.73 18.96
C CYS A 106 -0.55 -31.11 19.01
N ILE A 107 -0.71 -31.93 17.96
CA ILE A 107 -0.17 -33.29 17.87
C ILE A 107 1.17 -33.29 17.14
N ASN A 108 1.25 -32.60 16.01
CA ASN A 108 2.47 -32.45 15.22
C ASN A 108 2.71 -30.97 14.86
N PRO A 109 3.18 -30.16 15.83
CA PRO A 109 3.25 -28.70 15.68
C PRO A 109 4.18 -28.16 14.57
N GLY A 110 4.98 -28.98 13.90
CA GLY A 110 5.91 -28.50 12.87
C GLY A 110 6.93 -27.49 13.44
N GLU A 111 7.40 -26.58 12.58
CA GLU A 111 8.27 -25.47 13.00
C GLU A 111 7.39 -24.26 13.34
N LEU A 112 7.22 -24.01 14.64
CA LEU A 112 6.39 -22.93 15.18
C LEU A 112 7.23 -21.65 15.35
N THR A 113 6.60 -20.50 15.12
CA THR A 113 7.18 -19.20 15.49
C THR A 113 7.19 -19.01 17.02
N ASP A 114 8.03 -18.11 17.55
CA ASP A 114 8.06 -17.78 18.99
C ASP A 114 6.68 -17.38 19.54
N TYR A 115 5.85 -16.76 18.69
CA TYR A 115 4.48 -16.39 19.04
C TYR A 115 3.55 -17.61 19.10
N GLU A 116 3.56 -18.46 18.07
CA GLU A 116 2.75 -19.67 18.01
C GLU A 116 3.15 -20.67 19.10
N GLN A 117 4.43 -20.76 19.45
CA GLN A 117 4.91 -21.58 20.56
C GLN A 117 4.35 -21.09 21.90
N GLY A 118 4.25 -19.77 22.11
CA GLY A 118 3.59 -19.20 23.29
C GLY A 118 2.07 -19.48 23.36
N LEU A 119 1.40 -19.66 22.22
CA LEU A 119 -0.01 -20.09 22.18
C LEU A 119 -0.14 -21.62 22.34
N PHE A 120 0.78 -22.39 21.77
CA PHE A 120 0.87 -23.83 21.91
C PHE A 120 0.99 -24.20 23.40
N ASP A 121 1.97 -23.63 24.11
CA ASP A 121 2.21 -23.93 25.53
C ASP A 121 1.01 -23.59 26.45
N LYS A 122 0.19 -22.60 26.06
CA LYS A 122 -0.97 -22.18 26.85
C LYS A 122 -2.23 -22.99 26.55
N ASN A 123 -2.46 -23.33 25.29
CA ASN A 123 -3.75 -23.81 24.80
C ASN A 123 -3.75 -25.27 24.34
N CYS A 124 -2.61 -25.84 23.93
CA CYS A 124 -2.48 -27.26 23.61
C CYS A 124 -2.27 -28.05 24.92
N LYS A 125 -3.37 -28.51 25.52
CA LYS A 125 -3.38 -29.40 26.70
C LYS A 125 -3.88 -30.79 26.32
N ASP A 126 -3.69 -31.76 27.20
CA ASP A 126 -4.08 -33.16 26.98
C ASP A 126 -5.54 -33.28 26.48
N GLY A 127 -5.71 -33.83 25.27
CA GLY A 127 -7.01 -34.04 24.62
C GLY A 127 -7.46 -32.95 23.64
N VAL A 128 -6.61 -31.96 23.35
CA VAL A 128 -6.82 -30.97 22.29
C VAL A 128 -5.98 -31.35 21.07
N ASP A 129 -6.65 -31.66 19.96
CA ASP A 129 -5.97 -32.07 18.72
C ASP A 129 -5.49 -30.86 17.90
N TYR A 130 -6.24 -29.75 17.92
CA TYR A 130 -5.91 -28.51 17.22
C TYR A 130 -6.42 -27.28 17.97
N TYR A 131 -5.70 -26.17 17.85
CA TYR A 131 -6.11 -24.86 18.33
C TYR A 131 -6.25 -23.89 17.14
N ASP A 132 -7.46 -23.36 16.96
CA ASP A 132 -7.76 -22.35 15.95
C ASP A 132 -8.20 -21.08 16.69
N ALA A 133 -7.47 -20.00 16.48
CA ALA A 133 -7.89 -18.70 16.96
C ALA A 133 -7.64 -17.63 15.92
N GLN A 134 -8.67 -16.81 15.69
CA GLN A 134 -8.55 -15.57 14.93
C GLN A 134 -7.69 -14.57 15.69
N HIS A 135 -6.41 -14.50 15.34
CA HIS A 135 -5.48 -13.47 15.81
C HIS A 135 -5.12 -12.54 14.64
N GLY A 136 -6.15 -11.85 14.15
CA GLY A 136 -5.97 -10.84 13.12
C GLY A 136 -5.07 -9.70 13.59
N LEU A 137 -4.15 -9.27 12.73
CA LEU A 137 -3.40 -8.03 12.92
C LEU A 137 -4.39 -6.87 12.80
N THR A 138 -4.71 -6.22 13.92
CA THR A 138 -5.53 -5.00 13.92
C THR A 138 -4.70 -3.86 14.49
N PRO A 139 -5.06 -2.59 14.26
CA PRO A 139 -4.35 -1.46 14.86
C PRO A 139 -4.26 -1.51 16.39
N LYS A 140 -5.09 -2.34 17.06
CA LYS A 140 -5.13 -2.51 18.51
C LYS A 140 -4.34 -3.72 19.03
N THR A 141 -3.85 -4.62 18.16
CA THR A 141 -3.17 -5.84 18.62
C THR A 141 -1.74 -5.58 19.08
N ASN A 142 -0.97 -4.81 18.31
CA ASN A 142 0.41 -4.49 18.66
C ASN A 142 0.90 -3.17 18.03
N LEU A 143 2.02 -2.66 18.56
CA LEU A 143 2.68 -1.41 18.09
C LEU A 143 3.03 -1.47 16.59
N PHE A 144 3.40 -2.66 16.12
CA PHE A 144 3.68 -2.92 14.70
C PHE A 144 2.43 -2.69 13.83
N GLY A 145 1.30 -3.31 14.17
CA GLY A 145 0.02 -3.13 13.48
C GLY A 145 -0.42 -1.67 13.47
N THR A 146 -0.34 -0.96 14.60
CA THR A 146 -0.70 0.47 14.64
C THR A 146 0.14 1.29 13.65
N THR A 147 1.47 1.18 13.72
CA THR A 147 2.37 1.97 12.85
C THR A 147 2.24 1.58 11.38
N PHE A 148 2.08 0.28 11.10
CA PHE A 148 1.84 -0.23 9.76
C PHE A 148 0.53 0.31 9.16
N PHE A 149 -0.62 0.10 9.82
CA PHE A 149 -1.93 0.51 9.31
C PHE A 149 -2.06 2.03 9.17
N VAL A 150 -1.44 2.81 10.07
CA VAL A 150 -1.41 4.27 9.93
C VAL A 150 -0.59 4.67 8.70
N LEU A 151 0.62 4.12 8.52
CA LEU A 151 1.48 4.44 7.38
C LEU A 151 0.86 4.04 6.04
N THR A 152 0.47 2.78 5.89
CA THR A 152 -0.07 2.24 4.63
C THR A 152 -1.51 2.69 4.37
N GLY A 153 -2.32 2.86 5.43
CA GLY A 153 -3.70 3.36 5.31
C GLY A 153 -3.76 4.83 4.90
N LEU A 154 -2.89 5.68 5.44
CA LEU A 154 -2.79 7.08 4.99
C LEU A 154 -2.29 7.16 3.55
N HIS A 155 -1.33 6.32 3.17
CA HIS A 155 -0.92 6.21 1.77
C HIS A 155 -2.09 5.78 0.87
N GLY A 156 -2.82 4.73 1.23
CA GLY A 156 -4.00 4.27 0.48
C GLY A 156 -5.09 5.34 0.35
N THR A 157 -5.24 6.20 1.35
CA THR A 157 -6.13 7.38 1.29
C THR A 157 -5.65 8.38 0.22
N HIS A 158 -4.36 8.69 0.16
CA HIS A 158 -3.79 9.57 -0.87
C HIS A 158 -3.96 8.98 -2.27
N VAL A 159 -3.73 7.67 -2.45
CA VAL A 159 -3.98 6.98 -3.71
C VAL A 159 -5.47 7.09 -4.10
N THR A 160 -6.38 6.88 -3.14
CA THR A 160 -7.83 7.00 -3.37
C THR A 160 -8.22 8.41 -3.84
N ILE A 161 -7.71 9.44 -3.17
CA ILE A 161 -7.91 10.84 -3.58
C ILE A 161 -7.36 11.07 -4.99
N GLY A 162 -6.17 10.52 -5.29
CA GLY A 162 -5.56 10.55 -6.62
C GLY A 162 -6.45 9.91 -7.68
N VAL A 163 -6.95 8.69 -7.44
CA VAL A 163 -7.84 7.97 -8.37
C VAL A 163 -9.11 8.77 -8.63
N ILE A 164 -9.73 9.33 -7.58
CA ILE A 164 -10.93 10.17 -7.72
C ILE A 164 -10.62 11.41 -8.57
N TRP A 165 -9.49 12.07 -8.33
CA TRP A 165 -9.08 13.23 -9.10
C TRP A 165 -8.84 12.86 -10.57
N LEU A 166 -8.10 11.80 -10.86
CA LEU A 166 -7.85 11.33 -12.22
C LEU A 166 -9.13 10.92 -12.94
N PHE A 167 -10.05 10.25 -12.25
CA PHE A 167 -11.35 9.90 -12.80
C PHE A 167 -12.20 11.14 -13.08
N SER A 168 -12.14 12.15 -12.21
CA SER A 168 -12.82 13.43 -12.44
C SER A 168 -12.29 14.16 -13.69
N LEU A 169 -10.97 14.14 -13.91
CA LEU A 169 -10.34 14.71 -15.11
C LEU A 169 -10.70 13.91 -16.36
N PHE A 170 -10.74 12.58 -16.25
CA PHE A 170 -11.22 11.70 -17.32
C PHE A 170 -12.66 12.06 -17.72
N LEU A 171 -13.58 12.20 -16.76
CA LEU A 171 -14.96 12.61 -17.04
C LEU A 171 -15.05 14.03 -17.61
N TYR A 172 -14.26 14.96 -17.07
CA TYR A 172 -14.20 16.34 -17.55
C TYR A 172 -13.72 16.42 -19.01
N SER A 173 -12.84 15.50 -19.43
CA SER A 173 -12.36 15.42 -20.80
C SER A 173 -13.47 15.20 -21.84
N PHE A 174 -14.63 14.64 -21.47
CA PHE A 174 -15.76 14.42 -22.37
C PHE A 174 -16.58 15.69 -22.63
N LYS A 175 -16.45 16.73 -21.80
CA LYS A 175 -17.10 18.02 -22.06
C LYS A 175 -16.41 18.72 -23.24
N LYS A 176 -17.21 19.27 -24.16
CA LYS A 176 -16.69 20.03 -25.33
C LYS A 176 -15.79 21.18 -24.85
N GLY A 177 -14.53 21.18 -25.27
CA GLY A 177 -13.54 22.19 -24.89
C GLY A 177 -13.03 22.11 -23.44
N GLY A 178 -13.34 21.03 -22.70
CA GLY A 178 -12.93 20.89 -21.30
C GLY A 178 -11.42 20.74 -21.15
N VAL A 179 -10.80 19.90 -21.97
CA VAL A 179 -9.36 19.65 -21.96
C VAL A 179 -8.77 20.20 -23.26
N THR A 180 -8.08 21.33 -23.17
CA THR A 180 -7.32 21.95 -24.27
C THR A 180 -5.83 21.97 -23.93
N PRO A 181 -4.93 21.82 -24.91
CA PRO A 181 -3.47 21.84 -24.69
C PRO A 181 -2.94 23.12 -24.03
N GLU A 182 -3.71 24.22 -24.07
CA GLU A 182 -3.37 25.52 -23.48
C GLU A 182 -3.82 25.67 -22.01
N ARG A 183 -4.63 24.72 -21.48
CA ARG A 183 -5.01 24.61 -20.06
C ARG A 183 -4.57 23.24 -19.53
N ASP A 184 -3.28 22.93 -19.65
CA ASP A 184 -2.67 21.67 -19.20
C ASP A 184 -2.37 21.64 -17.69
N LEU A 185 -2.38 22.79 -17.01
CA LEU A 185 -2.02 22.92 -15.60
C LEU A 185 -2.73 21.91 -14.69
N ASP A 186 -4.04 21.69 -14.83
CA ASP A 186 -4.77 20.75 -13.96
C ASP A 186 -4.32 19.29 -14.18
N THR A 187 -3.97 18.94 -15.42
CA THR A 187 -3.45 17.60 -15.75
C THR A 187 -2.00 17.46 -15.29
N ASP A 188 -1.18 18.51 -15.44
CA ASP A 188 0.20 18.54 -14.93
C ASP A 188 0.24 18.36 -13.41
N LEU A 189 -0.62 19.07 -12.69
CA LEU A 189 -0.73 18.98 -11.25
C LEU A 189 -1.17 17.58 -10.80
N ALA A 190 -2.17 17.00 -11.48
CA ALA A 190 -2.64 15.66 -11.17
C ALA A 190 -1.60 14.58 -11.51
N ALA A 191 -0.86 14.72 -12.61
CA ALA A 191 0.24 13.83 -12.95
C ALA A 191 1.37 13.91 -11.92
N LEU A 192 1.76 15.12 -11.51
CA LEU A 192 2.78 15.33 -10.48
C LEU A 192 2.36 14.71 -9.14
N TYR A 193 1.08 14.87 -8.74
CA TYR A 193 0.53 14.22 -7.55
C TYR A 193 0.59 12.70 -7.65
N TRP A 194 0.17 12.14 -8.79
CA TRP A 194 0.13 10.69 -9.00
C TRP A 194 1.54 10.07 -8.93
N HIS A 195 2.53 10.71 -9.58
CA HIS A 195 3.93 10.28 -9.50
C HIS A 195 4.51 10.41 -8.09
N PHE A 196 4.14 11.46 -7.35
CA PHE A 196 4.57 11.60 -5.97
C PHE A 196 4.05 10.44 -5.11
N VAL A 197 2.76 10.12 -5.21
CA VAL A 197 2.16 9.01 -4.47
C VAL A 197 2.84 7.68 -4.83
N ASP A 198 3.10 7.42 -6.11
CA ASP A 198 3.84 6.24 -6.57
C ASP A 198 5.25 6.15 -5.96
N ILE A 199 6.01 7.25 -5.93
CA ILE A 199 7.34 7.31 -5.30
C ILE A 199 7.27 7.00 -3.80
N VAL A 200 6.28 7.55 -3.08
CA VAL A 200 6.07 7.26 -1.66
C VAL A 200 5.81 5.77 -1.45
N TRP A 201 5.02 5.13 -2.32
CA TRP A 201 4.78 3.69 -2.24
C TRP A 201 6.05 2.86 -2.42
N ILE A 202 6.91 3.20 -3.39
CA ILE A 202 8.18 2.50 -3.61
C ILE A 202 9.04 2.53 -2.34
N VAL A 203 9.10 3.68 -1.66
CA VAL A 203 9.83 3.81 -0.40
C VAL A 203 9.19 2.99 0.71
N ILE A 204 7.86 3.02 0.84
CA ILE A 204 7.12 2.20 1.82
C ILE A 204 7.36 0.72 1.56
N PHE A 205 7.24 0.25 0.32
CA PHE A 205 7.49 -1.13 -0.07
C PHE A 205 8.91 -1.57 0.29
N ALA A 206 9.92 -0.75 -0.04
CA ALA A 206 11.31 -1.05 0.30
C ALA A 206 11.54 -1.12 1.82
N VAL A 207 11.00 -0.18 2.59
CA VAL A 207 11.27 -0.10 4.03
C VAL A 207 10.43 -1.09 4.85
N VAL A 208 9.14 -1.22 4.53
CA VAL A 208 8.19 -2.01 5.32
C VAL A 208 8.22 -3.47 4.89
N TYR A 209 8.19 -3.75 3.59
CA TYR A 209 8.05 -5.12 3.08
C TYR A 209 9.40 -5.78 2.81
N LEU A 210 10.36 -5.08 2.18
CA LEU A 210 11.69 -5.68 1.95
C LEU A 210 12.53 -5.66 3.23
N PHE A 211 12.82 -4.49 3.80
CA PHE A 211 13.63 -4.41 5.02
C PHE A 211 12.90 -4.90 6.28
N GLY A 212 11.57 -4.96 6.27
CA GLY A 212 10.81 -5.53 7.39
C GLY A 212 10.86 -7.05 7.47
N VAL A 213 11.01 -7.74 6.34
CA VAL A 213 10.94 -9.21 6.24
C VAL A 213 12.33 -9.84 6.08
N PHE A 214 13.24 -9.21 5.32
CA PHE A 214 14.59 -9.74 5.11
C PHE A 214 15.56 -9.16 6.14
N GLU A 215 15.90 -9.96 7.17
CA GLU A 215 16.89 -9.64 8.23
C GLU A 215 18.35 -9.66 7.74
N GLY A 216 18.67 -8.93 6.67
CA GLY A 216 19.97 -9.00 5.99
C GLY A 216 20.95 -7.84 6.24
N PHE A 217 20.57 -6.79 6.98
CA PHE A 217 21.46 -5.64 7.23
C PHE A 217 21.67 -5.42 8.73
N PRO A 218 22.92 -5.28 9.19
CA PRO A 218 23.23 -5.22 10.61
C PRO A 218 22.57 -3.98 11.23
N SER A 219 21.86 -4.22 12.33
CA SER A 219 21.33 -3.22 13.27
C SER A 219 22.43 -2.36 13.88
#